data_AF-A0A8I0DGS9-F1
#
_entry.id   AF-A0A8I0DGS9-F1
#
_cell.length_a   1.000
_cell.length_b   1.000
_cell.length_c   1.000
_cell.angle_alpha   90.00
_cell.angle_beta   90.00
_cell.angle_gamma   90.00
#
_symmetry.space_group_name_H-M   'P 1'
#
loop_
_entity.id
_entity.type
_entity.pdbx_description
1 polymer ?
#
loop_
_entity_poly.entity_id
_entity_poly.type
_entity_poly.pdbx_seq_one_letter_code
_entity_poly.pdbx_strand_id
1 'polypeptide(L)'
;MTTTQLITAAENEDVFANIMTTLVELAKHEGDFMLHDAICRAEIDIDEDKFYSMIGGHRQSAAQCVRLLRRCGAITSKAVYDLASNVERLALRLARDEWLRDMPFPLKSLAFYQDEATAKRESYLVNQKEKQYRFSVYVTGRVEYPEDDPMQGTYITDGTFLLGKAQTVADALERAKEAAMRGEWNERGEEEDSYDPWMCRDCGPVSFYERTIEIRDENERLVVAGNACNLEWYGHVASLEEIRRIEEQQKALYEKASYESGWDNYETARQLRQEAEQLSVGIVDEYWRNHPDVIKAVEEFNYPAFMDEEAIAFNADEDMGIE
;
A
#
# COMPACT_ATOMS: atom_id res chain seq x y z
N MET A 1 -14.02 5.64 -12.68
CA MET A 1 -13.69 5.13 -14.03
C MET A 1 -12.26 4.67 -14.01
N THR A 2 -12.01 3.36 -14.17
CA THR A 2 -10.67 2.77 -14.17
C THR A 2 -9.84 3.35 -15.33
N THR A 3 -8.86 4.18 -14.99
CA THR A 3 -7.84 4.63 -15.93
C THR A 3 -7.01 3.42 -16.34
N THR A 4 -7.35 2.82 -17.48
CA THR A 4 -6.55 1.78 -18.13
C THR A 4 -5.25 2.44 -18.62
N GLN A 5 -4.28 2.61 -17.71
CA GLN A 5 -2.94 3.03 -18.07
C GLN A 5 -2.32 1.95 -18.95
N LEU A 6 -2.03 2.31 -20.20
CA LEU A 6 -1.39 1.46 -21.19
C LEU A 6 -0.04 0.95 -20.63
N ILE A 7 0.02 -0.35 -20.39
CA ILE A 7 1.21 -1.06 -19.90
C ILE A 7 2.30 -0.97 -20.97
N THR A 8 3.53 -0.61 -20.58
CA THR A 8 4.64 -0.49 -21.53
C THR A 8 5.12 -1.87 -21.98
N ALA A 9 5.67 -1.98 -23.19
CA ALA A 9 6.12 -3.25 -23.74
C ALA A 9 7.25 -3.91 -22.92
N ALA A 10 8.10 -3.10 -22.27
CA ALA A 10 9.23 -3.57 -21.45
C ALA A 10 8.77 -4.24 -20.15
N GLU A 11 7.74 -3.71 -19.49
CA GLU A 11 7.17 -4.30 -18.26
C GLU A 11 6.57 -5.69 -18.50
N ASN A 12 5.95 -5.88 -19.67
CA ASN A 12 5.45 -7.19 -20.09
C ASN A 12 6.60 -8.19 -20.34
N GLU A 13 7.77 -7.71 -20.77
CA GLU A 13 8.93 -8.56 -21.05
C GLU A 13 9.58 -9.09 -19.77
N ASP A 14 9.70 -8.27 -18.72
CA ASP A 14 10.23 -8.70 -17.41
C ASP A 14 9.30 -9.68 -16.68
N VAL A 15 7.99 -9.44 -16.75
CA VAL A 15 6.99 -10.36 -16.18
C VAL A 15 6.98 -11.69 -16.93
N PHE A 16 7.11 -11.65 -18.26
CA PHE A 16 7.22 -12.84 -19.08
C PHE A 16 8.52 -13.61 -18.78
N ALA A 17 9.65 -12.93 -18.63
CA ALA A 17 10.92 -13.54 -18.24
C ALA A 17 10.83 -14.26 -16.90
N ASN A 18 10.19 -13.64 -15.90
CA ASN A 18 9.96 -14.26 -14.58
C ASN A 18 9.07 -15.50 -14.66
N ILE A 19 7.98 -15.47 -15.44
CA ILE A 19 7.11 -16.63 -15.67
C ILE A 19 7.90 -17.76 -16.34
N MET A 20 8.71 -17.44 -17.36
CA MET A 20 9.52 -18.42 -18.07
C MET A 20 10.59 -19.06 -17.18
N THR A 21 11.30 -18.27 -16.35
CA THR A 21 12.24 -18.81 -15.37
C THR A 21 11.53 -19.74 -14.38
N THR A 22 10.35 -19.35 -13.89
CA THR A 22 9.54 -20.18 -12.98
C THR A 22 9.12 -21.51 -13.62
N LEU A 23 8.77 -21.51 -14.91
CA LEU A 23 8.42 -22.73 -15.63
C LEU A 23 9.63 -23.65 -15.82
N VAL A 24 10.81 -23.09 -16.10
CA VAL A 24 12.05 -23.85 -16.21
C VAL A 24 12.42 -24.47 -14.87
N GLU A 25 12.28 -23.73 -13.77
CA GLU A 25 12.50 -24.26 -12.42
C GLU A 25 11.50 -25.37 -12.08
N LEU A 26 10.21 -25.19 -12.40
CA LEU A 26 9.21 -26.22 -12.18
C LEU A 26 9.50 -27.51 -12.96
N ALA A 27 9.98 -27.40 -14.20
CA ALA A 27 10.39 -28.55 -15.00
C ALA A 27 11.61 -29.29 -14.42
N LYS A 28 12.56 -28.56 -13.83
CA LYS A 28 13.69 -29.16 -13.10
C LYS A 28 13.18 -29.94 -11.89
N HIS A 29 12.32 -29.32 -11.08
CA HIS A 29 11.68 -29.96 -9.92
C HIS A 29 10.90 -31.22 -10.30
N GLU A 30 10.20 -31.24 -11.45
CA GLU A 30 9.54 -32.45 -11.95
C GLU A 30 10.54 -33.59 -12.19
N GLY A 31 11.64 -33.31 -12.90
CA GLY A 31 12.69 -34.29 -13.17
C GLY A 31 13.34 -34.83 -11.90
N ASP A 32 13.59 -33.95 -10.94
CA ASP A 32 14.15 -34.27 -9.64
C ASP A 32 13.23 -35.17 -8.81
N PHE A 33 11.93 -34.86 -8.78
CA PHE A 33 10.95 -35.71 -8.14
C PHE A 33 10.78 -37.07 -8.83
N MET A 34 10.86 -37.12 -10.16
CA MET A 34 10.83 -38.37 -10.91
C MET A 34 12.04 -39.26 -10.59
N LEU A 35 13.23 -38.67 -10.48
CA LEU A 35 14.45 -39.36 -10.09
C LEU A 35 14.33 -39.93 -8.67
N HIS A 36 13.86 -39.13 -7.71
CA HIS A 36 13.63 -39.59 -6.34
C HIS A 36 12.63 -40.74 -6.28
N ASP A 37 11.51 -40.61 -6.99
CA ASP A 37 10.52 -41.69 -7.04
C ASP A 37 11.09 -42.98 -7.62
N ALA A 38 11.90 -42.88 -8.69
CA ALA A 38 12.53 -44.05 -9.29
C ALA A 38 13.49 -44.75 -8.33
N ILE A 39 14.27 -43.98 -7.56
CA ILE A 39 15.20 -44.48 -6.54
C ILE A 39 14.44 -45.16 -5.40
N CYS A 40 13.39 -44.51 -4.86
CA CYS A 40 12.55 -45.10 -3.82
C CYS A 40 11.93 -46.42 -4.27
N ARG A 41 11.46 -46.50 -5.52
CA ARG A 41 10.91 -47.74 -6.10
C ARG A 41 11.95 -48.83 -6.34
N ALA A 42 13.21 -48.46 -6.53
CA ALA A 42 14.31 -49.39 -6.73
C ALA A 42 14.88 -49.93 -5.41
N GLU A 43 14.33 -49.53 -4.26
CA GLU A 43 14.77 -49.92 -2.90
C GLU A 43 16.27 -49.62 -2.66
N ILE A 44 16.81 -48.61 -3.34
CA ILE A 44 18.18 -48.18 -3.15
C ILE A 44 18.22 -47.33 -1.88
N ASP A 45 18.92 -47.82 -0.85
CA ASP A 45 19.16 -47.09 0.38
C ASP A 45 20.12 -45.93 0.10
N ILE A 46 19.58 -44.72 0.01
CA ILE A 46 20.35 -43.49 -0.13
C ILE A 46 20.13 -42.66 1.13
N ASP A 47 21.24 -42.24 1.73
CA ASP A 47 21.27 -41.23 2.77
C ASP A 47 20.49 -39.99 2.31
N GLU A 48 19.35 -39.75 2.95
CA GLU A 48 18.43 -38.66 2.62
C GLU A 48 19.15 -37.31 2.60
N ASP A 49 20.02 -37.02 3.57
CA ASP A 49 20.74 -35.75 3.65
C ASP A 49 21.70 -35.55 2.46
N LYS A 50 22.35 -36.64 2.05
CA LYS A 50 23.24 -36.66 0.89
C LYS A 50 22.45 -36.53 -0.41
N PHE A 51 21.27 -37.14 -0.47
CA PHE A 51 20.36 -37.05 -1.61
C PHE A 51 19.80 -35.63 -1.77
N TYR A 52 19.34 -34.99 -0.69
CA TYR A 52 18.90 -33.59 -0.68
C TYR A 52 20.01 -32.64 -1.14
N SER A 53 21.25 -32.88 -0.72
CA SER A 53 22.40 -32.07 -1.15
C SER A 53 22.74 -32.24 -2.64
N MET A 54 22.45 -33.41 -3.22
CA MET A 54 22.74 -33.71 -4.64
C MET A 54 21.72 -33.12 -5.61
N ILE A 55 20.46 -32.99 -5.19
CA ILE A 55 19.37 -32.56 -6.08
C ILE A 55 19.13 -31.06 -6.04
N GLY A 56 19.86 -30.31 -5.20
CA GLY A 56 20.02 -28.86 -5.36
C GLY A 56 18.71 -28.10 -5.62
N GLY A 57 17.74 -28.18 -4.72
CA GLY A 57 16.50 -27.41 -4.83
C GLY A 57 15.45 -27.88 -3.85
N HIS A 58 15.11 -27.04 -2.86
CA HIS A 58 14.14 -27.34 -1.81
C HIS A 58 12.79 -27.80 -2.38
N ARG A 59 12.19 -28.87 -1.85
CA ARG A 59 10.83 -29.32 -2.21
C ARG A 59 9.76 -28.22 -1.99
N GLN A 60 10.02 -27.30 -1.06
CA GLN A 60 9.25 -26.07 -0.83
C GLN A 60 9.29 -25.10 -2.04
N SER A 61 10.38 -25.07 -2.79
CA SER A 61 10.52 -24.24 -4.00
C SER A 61 9.52 -24.67 -5.09
N ALA A 62 9.28 -25.97 -5.26
CA ALA A 62 8.32 -26.46 -6.26
C ALA A 62 6.88 -25.99 -5.98
N ALA A 63 6.44 -26.05 -4.71
CA ALA A 63 5.13 -25.54 -4.30
C ALA A 63 5.01 -24.02 -4.51
N GLN A 64 6.09 -23.28 -4.24
CA GLN A 64 6.17 -21.84 -4.50
C GLN A 64 6.08 -21.51 -6.00
N CYS A 65 6.74 -22.28 -6.87
CA CYS A 65 6.63 -22.12 -8.33
C CYS A 65 5.18 -22.31 -8.80
N VAL A 66 4.51 -23.38 -8.37
CA VAL A 66 3.09 -23.62 -8.75
C VAL A 66 2.18 -22.53 -8.19
N ARG A 67 2.41 -22.08 -6.96
CA ARG A 67 1.66 -20.97 -6.36
C ARG A 67 1.84 -19.67 -7.15
N LEU A 68 3.06 -19.37 -7.60
CA LEU A 68 3.35 -18.21 -8.43
C LEU A 68 2.61 -18.31 -9.78
N LEU A 69 2.72 -19.44 -10.48
CA LEU A 69 2.03 -19.65 -11.76
C LEU A 69 0.50 -19.53 -11.64
N ARG A 70 -0.08 -19.96 -10.52
CA ARG A 70 -1.51 -19.75 -10.20
C ARG A 70 -1.85 -18.29 -10.02
N ARG A 71 -1.01 -17.52 -9.31
CA ARG A 71 -1.24 -16.09 -9.07
C ARG A 71 -1.07 -15.27 -10.35
N CYS A 72 -0.11 -15.62 -11.20
CA CYS A 72 0.15 -14.94 -12.47
C CYS A 72 -0.83 -15.30 -13.59
N GLY A 73 -1.76 -16.24 -13.38
CA GLY A 73 -2.63 -16.74 -14.45
C GLY A 73 -1.86 -17.41 -15.61
N ALA A 74 -0.73 -18.05 -15.32
CA ALA A 74 0.15 -18.65 -16.33
C ALA A 74 -0.29 -20.07 -16.75
N ILE A 75 -1.14 -20.73 -15.96
CA ILE A 75 -1.65 -22.09 -16.22
C ILE A 75 -2.78 -22.04 -17.26
N THR A 76 -2.47 -21.65 -18.49
CA THR A 76 -3.47 -21.55 -19.57
C THR A 76 -3.35 -22.64 -20.61
N SER A 77 -2.15 -23.21 -20.77
CA SER A 77 -1.89 -24.28 -21.72
C SER A 77 -1.99 -25.65 -21.04
N LYS A 78 -2.39 -26.65 -21.81
CA LYS A 78 -2.43 -28.03 -21.34
C LYS A 78 -1.07 -28.52 -20.83
N ALA A 79 0.02 -28.14 -21.52
CA ALA A 79 1.37 -28.54 -21.12
C ALA A 79 1.76 -28.01 -19.73
N VAL A 80 1.46 -26.74 -19.42
CA VAL A 80 1.75 -26.13 -18.12
C VAL A 80 0.88 -26.76 -17.02
N TYR A 81 -0.37 -27.07 -17.34
CA TYR A 81 -1.26 -27.76 -16.42
C TYR A 81 -0.79 -29.18 -16.11
N ASP A 82 -0.46 -29.96 -17.14
CA ASP A 82 0.03 -31.33 -17.00
C ASP A 82 1.32 -31.36 -16.16
N LEU A 83 2.24 -30.41 -16.41
CA LEU A 83 3.46 -30.23 -15.61
C LEU A 83 3.13 -29.95 -14.13
N ALA A 84 2.26 -28.98 -13.84
CA ALA A 84 1.89 -28.63 -12.48
C ALA A 84 1.18 -29.80 -11.75
N SER A 85 0.29 -30.52 -12.45
CA SER A 85 -0.40 -31.70 -11.91
C SER A 85 0.55 -32.88 -11.66
N ASN A 86 1.54 -33.09 -12.52
CA ASN A 86 2.56 -34.12 -12.30
C ASN A 86 3.41 -33.81 -11.08
N VAL A 87 3.88 -32.58 -10.96
CA VAL A 87 4.64 -32.11 -9.79
C VAL A 87 3.82 -32.25 -8.51
N GLU A 88 2.55 -31.84 -8.52
CA GLU A 88 1.64 -32.02 -7.36
C GLU A 88 1.51 -33.48 -6.96
N ARG A 89 1.26 -34.38 -7.92
CA ARG A 89 1.12 -35.83 -7.64
C ARG A 89 2.42 -36.43 -7.10
N LEU A 90 3.56 -36.02 -7.64
CA LEU A 90 4.87 -36.49 -7.18
C LEU A 90 5.19 -35.95 -5.78
N ALA A 91 4.96 -34.67 -5.54
CA ALA A 91 5.20 -34.02 -4.26
C ALA A 91 4.30 -34.57 -3.15
N LEU A 92 3.00 -34.80 -3.42
CA LEU A 92 2.09 -35.40 -2.43
C LEU A 92 2.49 -36.83 -2.03
N ARG A 93 3.22 -37.55 -2.89
CA ARG A 93 3.71 -38.89 -2.60
C ARG A 93 5.05 -38.90 -1.87
N LEU A 94 5.94 -37.98 -2.22
CA LEU A 94 7.31 -37.94 -1.71
C LEU A 94 7.47 -37.03 -0.48
N ALA A 95 6.69 -35.96 -0.38
CA ALA A 95 6.83 -34.91 0.63
C ALA A 95 5.50 -34.18 0.89
N ARG A 96 4.50 -34.95 1.33
CA ARG A 96 3.13 -34.48 1.55
C ARG A 96 3.06 -33.27 2.48
N ASP A 97 3.73 -33.33 3.63
CA ASP A 97 3.60 -32.31 4.68
C ASP A 97 4.23 -30.97 4.27
N GLU A 98 5.33 -31.02 3.52
CA GLU A 98 5.97 -29.84 2.96
C GLU A 98 5.12 -29.19 1.87
N TRP A 99 4.55 -30.01 0.98
CA TRP A 99 3.67 -29.52 -0.08
C TRP A 99 2.42 -28.83 0.47
N LEU A 100 1.74 -29.48 1.43
CA LEU A 100 0.49 -28.97 2.00
C LEU A 100 0.67 -27.67 2.80
N ARG A 101 1.89 -27.35 3.24
CA ARG A 101 2.19 -26.07 3.90
C ARG A 101 2.00 -24.87 2.98
N ASP A 102 2.47 -24.98 1.74
CA ASP A 102 2.39 -23.89 0.75
C ASP A 102 1.18 -24.02 -0.18
N MET A 103 0.69 -25.25 -0.39
CA MET A 103 -0.41 -25.59 -1.29
C MET A 103 -1.43 -26.50 -0.56
N PRO A 104 -2.25 -25.96 0.34
CA PRO A 104 -3.21 -26.74 1.12
C PRO A 104 -4.39 -27.26 0.30
N PHE A 105 -4.67 -26.63 -0.85
CA PHE A 105 -5.77 -26.99 -1.73
C PHE A 105 -5.25 -27.55 -3.06
N PRO A 106 -5.85 -28.64 -3.56
CA PRO A 106 -5.43 -29.25 -4.81
C PRO A 106 -5.65 -28.32 -6.01
N LEU A 107 -4.95 -28.59 -7.12
CA LEU A 107 -5.17 -27.88 -8.37
C LEU A 107 -6.62 -28.06 -8.87
N LYS A 108 -7.22 -26.95 -9.32
CA LYS A 108 -8.54 -26.94 -9.95
C LYS A 108 -8.43 -27.39 -11.42
N SER A 109 -9.55 -27.54 -12.12
CA SER A 109 -9.53 -27.93 -13.54
C SER A 109 -8.86 -26.87 -14.44
N LEU A 110 -8.35 -27.30 -15.59
CA LEU A 110 -7.78 -26.39 -16.59
C LEU A 110 -8.77 -25.31 -17.04
N ALA A 111 -10.05 -25.66 -17.22
CA ALA A 111 -11.10 -24.71 -17.62
C ALA A 111 -11.23 -23.56 -16.60
N PHE A 112 -11.19 -23.87 -15.30
CA PHE A 112 -11.21 -22.85 -14.24
C PHE A 112 -10.02 -21.89 -14.35
N TYR A 113 -8.82 -22.40 -14.62
CA TYR A 113 -7.64 -21.54 -14.76
C TYR A 113 -7.64 -20.72 -16.04
N GLN A 114 -8.25 -21.22 -17.13
CA GLN A 114 -8.40 -20.47 -18.37
C GLN A 114 -9.39 -19.31 -18.21
N ASP A 115 -10.51 -19.55 -17.52
CA ASP A 115 -11.53 -18.52 -17.27
C ASP A 115 -10.99 -17.39 -16.38
N GLU A 116 -10.20 -17.70 -15.35
CA GLU A 116 -9.61 -16.69 -14.45
C GLU A 116 -8.28 -16.10 -14.94
N ALA A 117 -7.73 -16.60 -16.06
CA ALA A 117 -6.36 -16.26 -16.47
C ALA A 117 -6.16 -14.77 -16.72
N THR A 118 -7.10 -14.13 -17.40
CA THR A 118 -7.03 -12.71 -17.77
C THR A 118 -7.09 -11.83 -16.53
N ALA A 119 -8.12 -12.01 -15.68
CA ALA A 119 -8.27 -11.27 -14.44
C ALA A 119 -7.07 -11.43 -13.49
N LYS A 120 -6.52 -12.64 -13.39
CA LYS A 120 -5.33 -12.90 -12.57
C LYS A 120 -4.05 -12.29 -13.15
N ARG A 121 -3.88 -12.29 -14.47
CA ARG A 121 -2.77 -11.61 -15.12
C ARG A 121 -2.84 -10.11 -14.88
N GLU A 122 -4.00 -9.51 -15.07
CA GLU A 122 -4.23 -8.08 -14.82
C GLU A 122 -3.95 -7.73 -13.35
N SER A 123 -4.53 -8.48 -12.39
CA SER A 123 -4.27 -8.29 -10.97
C SER A 123 -2.79 -8.47 -10.60
N TYR A 124 -2.10 -9.46 -11.19
CA TYR A 124 -0.68 -9.67 -10.96
C TYR A 124 0.17 -8.53 -11.52
N LEU A 125 -0.15 -8.01 -12.70
CA LEU A 125 0.53 -6.86 -13.29
C LEU A 125 0.33 -5.61 -12.45
N VAL A 126 -0.89 -5.35 -11.97
CA VAL A 126 -1.18 -4.26 -11.04
C VAL A 126 -0.36 -4.42 -9.76
N ASN A 127 -0.33 -5.61 -9.16
CA ASN A 127 0.46 -5.86 -7.94
C ASN A 127 1.97 -5.69 -8.16
N GLN A 128 2.50 -6.09 -9.31
CA GLN A 128 3.91 -5.88 -9.63
C GLN A 128 4.23 -4.39 -9.85
N LYS A 129 3.34 -3.63 -10.48
CA LYS A 129 3.44 -2.17 -10.52
C LYS A 129 3.39 -1.57 -9.12
N GLU A 130 2.51 -2.08 -8.27
CA GLU A 130 2.42 -1.62 -6.88
C GLU A 130 3.68 -1.85 -6.06
N LYS A 131 4.42 -2.92 -6.34
CA LYS A 131 5.73 -3.20 -5.74
C LYS A 131 6.86 -2.35 -6.29
N GLN A 132 6.69 -1.79 -7.48
CA GLN A 132 7.64 -0.83 -8.05
C GLN A 132 7.43 0.58 -7.51
N TYR A 133 6.31 0.85 -6.84
CA TYR A 133 6.10 2.12 -6.17
C TYR A 133 6.96 2.20 -4.91
N ARG A 134 7.88 3.15 -4.93
CA ARG A 134 8.85 3.41 -3.88
C ARG A 134 8.28 4.31 -2.79
N PHE A 135 7.23 5.07 -3.10
CA PHE A 135 6.65 6.06 -2.20
C PHE A 135 5.17 5.79 -1.95
N SER A 136 4.70 6.06 -0.74
CA SER A 136 3.30 5.99 -0.32
C SER A 136 2.87 7.36 0.19
N VAL A 137 1.69 7.81 -0.24
CA VAL A 137 1.11 9.10 0.13
C VAL A 137 0.02 8.87 1.15
N TYR A 138 0.20 9.45 2.33
CA TYR A 138 -0.76 9.42 3.42
C TYR A 138 -1.35 10.81 3.61
N VAL A 139 -2.64 10.85 3.98
CA VAL A 139 -3.28 12.06 4.50
C VAL A 139 -3.71 11.78 5.93
N THR A 140 -3.39 12.69 6.82
CA THR A 140 -3.83 12.68 8.22
C THR A 140 -4.77 13.85 8.42
N GLY A 141 -5.86 13.60 9.12
CA GLY A 141 -6.92 14.58 9.32
C GLY A 141 -7.86 14.16 10.43
N ARG A 142 -8.98 14.86 10.52
CA ARG A 142 -10.07 14.56 11.44
C ARG A 142 -11.21 13.89 10.68
N VAL A 143 -11.67 12.76 11.18
CA VAL A 143 -12.77 12.00 10.61
C VAL A 143 -13.97 12.15 11.53
N GLU A 144 -15.10 12.53 10.94
CA GLU A 144 -16.40 12.57 11.61
C GLU A 144 -17.10 11.21 11.44
N TYR A 145 -17.57 10.65 12.53
CA TYR A 145 -18.34 9.41 12.57
C TYR A 145 -19.71 9.64 13.23
N PRO A 146 -20.74 8.87 12.86
CA PRO A 146 -22.03 8.94 13.52
C PRO A 146 -21.95 8.32 14.93
N GLU A 147 -22.50 9.00 15.93
CA GLU A 147 -22.64 8.46 17.28
C GLU A 147 -23.58 7.25 17.30
N ASP A 148 -23.28 6.25 18.13
CA ASP A 148 -24.07 5.02 18.30
C ASP A 148 -25.57 5.32 18.50
N ASP A 149 -25.87 6.38 19.27
CA ASP A 149 -27.21 6.94 19.40
C ASP A 149 -27.39 8.09 18.38
N PRO A 150 -28.25 7.93 17.36
CA PRO A 150 -28.46 8.95 16.33
C PRO A 150 -29.08 10.25 16.86
N MET A 151 -29.60 10.29 18.09
CA MET A 151 -30.03 11.54 18.73
C MET A 151 -28.86 12.37 19.29
N GLN A 152 -27.67 11.78 19.43
CA GLN A 152 -26.49 12.43 20.01
C GLN A 152 -25.57 13.10 18.97
N GLY A 153 -25.82 12.86 17.68
CA GLY A 153 -25.11 13.54 16.59
C GLY A 153 -23.90 12.76 16.08
N THR A 154 -22.76 13.43 16.01
CA THR A 154 -21.51 12.90 15.45
C THR A 154 -20.34 13.15 16.40
N TYR A 155 -19.32 12.29 16.33
CA TYR A 155 -18.06 12.47 17.04
C TYR A 155 -16.90 12.55 16.06
N ILE A 156 -15.82 13.23 16.47
CA ILE A 156 -14.65 13.45 15.63
C ILE A 156 -13.44 12.76 16.24
N THR A 157 -12.76 11.93 15.45
CA THR A 157 -11.49 11.29 15.80
C THR A 157 -10.42 11.63 14.77
N ASP A 158 -9.14 11.54 15.16
CA ASP A 158 -8.04 11.67 14.20
C ASP A 158 -7.92 10.36 13.38
N GLY A 159 -7.63 10.48 12.08
CA GLY A 159 -7.51 9.34 11.17
C GLY A 159 -6.44 9.59 10.11
N THR A 160 -5.80 8.51 9.67
CA THR A 160 -4.78 8.52 8.62
C THR A 160 -5.17 7.55 7.51
N PHE A 161 -5.23 8.05 6.27
CA PHE A 161 -5.62 7.28 5.10
C PHE A 161 -4.48 7.22 4.08
N LEU A 162 -4.37 6.08 3.39
CA LEU A 162 -3.49 5.93 2.24
C LEU A 162 -4.22 6.44 0.99
N LEU A 163 -3.71 7.52 0.40
CA LEU A 163 -4.22 8.09 -0.85
C LEU A 163 -3.73 7.32 -2.08
N GLY A 164 -2.51 6.79 -2.01
CA GLY A 164 -1.96 6.01 -3.10
C GLY A 164 -0.46 5.79 -2.99
N LYS A 165 0.08 5.12 -3.99
CA LYS A 165 1.51 4.79 -4.10
C LYS A 165 2.09 5.34 -5.39
N ALA A 166 3.33 5.80 -5.36
CA ALA A 166 4.00 6.47 -6.47
C ALA A 166 5.44 5.96 -6.66
N GLN A 167 5.94 6.06 -7.89
CA GLN A 167 7.29 5.61 -8.23
C GLN A 167 8.33 6.71 -7.97
N THR A 168 7.95 7.96 -8.21
CA THR A 168 8.77 9.15 -7.95
C THR A 168 8.10 10.07 -6.94
N VAL A 169 8.90 10.95 -6.32
CA VAL A 169 8.36 11.99 -5.42
C VAL A 169 7.45 12.94 -6.20
N ALA A 170 7.77 13.32 -7.43
CA ALA A 170 6.93 14.18 -8.26
C ALA A 170 5.55 13.55 -8.54
N ASP A 171 5.50 12.25 -8.87
CA ASP A 171 4.22 11.55 -9.07
C ASP A 171 3.41 11.46 -7.77
N ALA A 172 4.09 11.35 -6.62
CA ALA A 172 3.45 11.35 -5.31
C ALA A 172 2.79 12.70 -5.01
N LEU A 173 3.47 13.81 -5.33
CA LEU A 173 2.95 15.16 -5.20
C LEU A 173 1.74 15.40 -6.12
N GLU A 174 1.81 14.96 -7.39
CA GLU A 174 0.68 15.14 -8.32
C GLU A 174 -0.53 14.28 -7.91
N ARG A 175 -0.32 13.08 -7.36
CA ARG A 175 -1.42 12.28 -6.80
C ARG A 175 -2.07 12.93 -5.58
N ALA A 176 -1.27 13.54 -4.70
CA ALA A 176 -1.80 14.32 -3.57
C ALA A 176 -2.66 15.49 -4.07
N LYS A 177 -2.22 16.17 -5.13
CA LYS A 177 -2.98 17.24 -5.78
C LYS A 177 -4.25 16.75 -6.46
N GLU A 178 -4.22 15.64 -7.17
CA GLU A 178 -5.43 15.06 -7.78
C GLU A 178 -6.46 14.69 -6.72
N ALA A 179 -6.04 14.11 -5.59
CA ALA A 179 -6.92 13.80 -4.47
C ALA A 179 -7.53 15.08 -3.87
N ALA A 180 -6.71 16.11 -3.65
CA ALA A 180 -7.17 17.41 -3.15
C ALA A 180 -8.20 18.08 -4.08
N MET A 181 -7.92 18.09 -5.38
CA MET A 181 -8.80 18.71 -6.38
C MET A 181 -10.12 17.97 -6.56
N ARG A 182 -10.14 16.66 -6.33
CA ARG A 182 -11.37 15.85 -6.40
C ARG A 182 -12.15 15.82 -5.09
N GLY A 183 -11.56 16.25 -3.97
CA GLY A 183 -12.12 16.06 -2.63
C GLY A 183 -12.22 14.58 -2.24
N GLU A 184 -11.46 13.71 -2.91
CA GLU A 184 -11.49 12.26 -2.73
C GLU A 184 -10.32 11.85 -1.83
N TRP A 185 -10.46 12.15 -0.53
CA TRP A 185 -9.43 11.85 0.48
C TRP A 185 -9.44 10.38 0.99
N ASN A 186 -10.26 9.54 0.35
CA ASN A 186 -10.49 8.13 0.69
C ASN A 186 -11.17 7.93 2.06
N GLU A 187 -12.34 8.57 2.25
CA GLU A 187 -13.11 8.45 3.50
C GLU A 187 -13.66 7.03 3.69
N ARG A 188 -14.04 6.35 2.60
CA ARG A 188 -14.59 4.99 2.62
C ARG A 188 -13.82 4.18 1.58
N GLY A 189 -12.83 3.41 2.01
CA GLY A 189 -12.07 2.54 1.12
C GLY A 189 -13.02 1.71 0.23
N GLU A 190 -12.60 1.42 -1.02
CA GLU A 190 -13.45 0.77 -2.04
C GLU A 190 -14.04 -0.60 -1.61
N GLU A 191 -13.57 -1.20 -0.51
CA GLU A 191 -13.89 -2.57 -0.11
C GLU A 191 -14.59 -2.72 1.26
N GLU A 192 -14.73 -1.66 2.07
CA GLU A 192 -15.24 -1.79 3.45
C GLU A 192 -16.70 -1.34 3.58
N ASP A 193 -17.62 -2.31 3.58
CA ASP A 193 -19.02 -2.07 3.90
C ASP A 193 -19.12 -1.60 5.35
N SER A 194 -19.32 -0.29 5.53
CA SER A 194 -19.43 0.34 6.85
C SER A 194 -20.81 0.14 7.49
N TYR A 195 -21.66 -0.71 6.90
CA TYR A 195 -22.94 -1.09 7.45
C TYR A 195 -22.77 -1.98 8.68
N ASP A 196 -23.30 -1.54 9.82
CA ASP A 196 -23.37 -2.36 11.03
C ASP A 196 -24.70 -3.16 11.05
N PRO A 197 -24.67 -4.50 10.92
CA PRO A 197 -25.87 -5.32 10.94
C PRO A 197 -26.62 -5.34 12.28
N TRP A 198 -25.96 -4.98 13.40
CA TRP A 198 -26.57 -4.92 14.73
C TRP A 198 -27.29 -3.60 14.95
N MET A 199 -26.77 -2.51 14.39
CA MET A 199 -27.43 -1.20 14.41
C MET A 199 -28.36 -0.97 13.22
N CYS A 200 -28.36 -1.87 12.23
CA CYS A 200 -29.13 -1.80 11.00
C CYS A 200 -28.92 -0.48 10.22
N ARG A 201 -27.74 0.14 10.33
CA ARG A 201 -27.44 1.45 9.74
C ARG A 201 -25.97 1.54 9.33
N ASP A 202 -25.68 2.55 8.53
CA ASP A 202 -24.32 2.91 8.13
C ASP A 202 -23.59 3.62 9.28
N CYS A 203 -22.47 3.04 9.72
CA CYS A 203 -21.60 3.58 10.76
C CYS A 203 -20.26 4.06 10.19
N GLY A 204 -20.16 4.20 8.86
CA GLY A 204 -18.99 4.71 8.18
C GLY A 204 -18.75 6.20 8.45
N PRO A 205 -17.57 6.70 8.07
CA PRO A 205 -17.25 8.11 8.20
C PRO A 205 -18.20 8.97 7.37
N VAL A 206 -18.54 10.12 7.94
CA VAL A 206 -19.50 11.12 7.44
C VAL A 206 -18.78 12.23 6.69
N SER A 207 -17.64 12.68 7.22
CA SER A 207 -16.80 13.70 6.61
C SER A 207 -15.34 13.54 7.06
N PHE A 208 -14.43 14.00 6.23
CA PHE A 208 -13.02 14.13 6.56
C PHE A 208 -12.55 15.58 6.42
N TYR A 209 -11.85 16.06 7.45
CA TYR A 209 -11.17 17.34 7.46
C TYR A 209 -9.67 17.08 7.38
N GLU A 210 -9.12 17.27 6.19
CA GLU A 210 -7.70 17.09 5.94
C GLU A 210 -6.86 18.07 6.77
N ARG A 211 -5.69 17.62 7.23
CA ARG A 211 -4.75 18.45 7.99
C ARG A 211 -3.37 18.44 7.35
N THR A 212 -2.82 17.25 7.21
CA THR A 212 -1.43 17.07 6.80
C THR A 212 -1.30 15.94 5.78
N ILE A 213 -0.45 16.14 4.79
CA ILE A 213 -0.09 15.12 3.80
C ILE A 213 1.35 14.70 4.06
N GLU A 214 1.58 13.41 4.12
CA GLU A 214 2.88 12.79 4.37
C GLU A 214 3.23 11.84 3.22
N ILE A 215 4.39 12.04 2.60
CA ILE A 215 4.95 11.12 1.62
C ILE A 215 6.01 10.29 2.34
N ARG A 216 5.82 8.97 2.35
CA ARG A 216 6.73 8.01 2.98
C ARG A 216 7.41 7.13 1.94
N ASP A 217 8.66 6.75 2.20
CA ASP A 217 9.43 5.81 1.38
C ASP A 217 9.03 4.35 1.66
N GLU A 218 9.59 3.40 0.91
CA GLU A 218 9.36 1.94 1.04
C GLU A 218 9.70 1.38 2.45
N ASN A 219 10.51 2.11 3.23
CA ASN A 219 10.84 1.81 4.62
C ASN A 219 10.03 2.64 5.63
N GLU A 220 8.91 3.22 5.23
CA GLU A 220 8.06 4.12 6.03
C GLU A 220 8.75 5.40 6.52
N ARG A 221 9.89 5.78 5.93
CA ARG A 221 10.62 7.00 6.27
C ARG A 221 9.93 8.21 5.66
N LEU A 222 9.76 9.29 6.44
CA LEU A 222 9.14 10.52 5.95
C LEU A 222 10.07 11.24 4.96
N VAL A 223 9.58 11.47 3.75
CA VAL A 223 10.30 12.11 2.64
C VAL A 223 9.90 13.56 2.50
N VAL A 224 8.58 13.82 2.49
CA VAL A 224 8.01 15.16 2.39
C VAL A 224 6.74 15.21 3.23
N ALA A 225 6.51 16.34 3.89
CA ALA A 225 5.24 16.63 4.50
C ALA A 225 4.73 18.00 4.06
N GLY A 226 3.42 18.17 4.03
CA GLY A 226 2.78 19.43 3.67
C GLY A 226 1.43 19.60 4.35
N ASN A 227 0.92 20.83 4.30
CA ASN A 227 -0.44 21.15 4.69
C ASN A 227 -1.40 20.66 3.61
N ALA A 228 -2.39 19.86 4.00
CA ALA A 228 -3.34 19.26 3.06
C ALA A 228 -4.31 20.28 2.46
N CYS A 229 -4.72 21.30 3.24
CA CYS A 229 -5.73 22.28 2.84
C CYS A 229 -5.23 23.20 1.72
N ASN A 230 -3.97 23.61 1.79
CA ASN A 230 -3.37 24.57 0.86
C ASN A 230 -2.31 23.93 -0.06
N LEU A 231 -2.07 22.62 0.08
CA LEU A 231 -0.95 21.89 -0.55
C LEU A 231 0.41 22.60 -0.37
N GLU A 232 0.57 23.36 0.72
CA GLU A 232 1.83 24.01 1.07
C GLU A 232 2.78 22.98 1.68
N TRP A 233 3.78 22.57 0.91
CA TRP A 233 4.82 21.66 1.38
C TRP A 233 5.73 22.36 2.38
N TYR A 234 5.96 21.74 3.53
CA TYR A 234 6.92 22.24 4.50
C TYR A 234 8.32 22.19 3.88
N GLY A 235 9.07 23.30 4.00
CA GLY A 235 10.39 23.42 3.40
C GLY A 235 11.32 22.27 3.81
N HIS A 236 12.10 21.74 2.87
CA HIS A 236 13.02 20.59 3.06
C HIS A 236 14.22 20.85 3.99
N VAL A 237 14.13 21.91 4.78
CA VAL A 237 15.25 22.47 5.51
C VAL A 237 14.89 22.44 6.97
N ALA A 238 15.44 21.45 7.66
CA ALA A 238 15.75 21.64 9.05
C ALA A 238 17.24 21.30 9.19
N SER A 239 18.06 22.35 9.25
CA SER A 239 19.40 22.22 9.82
C SER A 239 19.30 21.50 11.17
N LEU A 240 20.31 20.72 11.57
CA LEU A 240 20.26 20.02 12.87
C LEU A 240 19.94 20.95 14.05
N GLU A 241 20.26 22.24 13.94
CA GLU A 241 19.94 23.27 14.92
C GLU A 241 18.45 23.63 14.97
N GLU A 242 17.79 23.65 13.82
CA GLU A 242 16.36 23.94 13.69
C GLU A 242 15.51 22.77 14.18
N ILE A 243 15.93 21.54 13.88
CA ILE A 243 15.33 20.32 14.45
C ILE A 243 15.44 20.34 15.98
N ARG A 244 16.62 20.65 16.52
CA ARG A 244 16.80 20.76 17.97
C ARG A 244 15.91 21.83 18.59
N ARG A 245 15.74 22.99 17.93
CA ARG A 245 14.82 24.03 18.40
C ARG A 245 13.37 23.55 18.40
N ILE A 246 12.96 22.83 17.36
CA ILE A 246 11.61 22.25 17.25
C ILE A 246 11.41 21.19 18.35
N GLU A 247 12.38 20.29 18.55
CA GLU A 247 12.35 19.29 19.63
C GLU A 247 12.31 19.93 21.02
N GLU A 248 13.05 21.01 21.24
CA GLU A 248 13.00 21.80 22.48
C GLU A 248 11.64 22.46 22.69
N GLN A 249 11.05 23.02 21.63
CA GLN A 249 9.71 23.61 21.68
C GLN A 249 8.63 22.55 21.94
N GLN A 250 8.73 21.38 21.31
CA GLN A 250 7.84 20.25 21.57
C GLN A 250 7.94 19.80 23.02
N LYS A 251 9.16 19.63 23.53
CA LYS A 251 9.36 19.22 24.92
C LYS A 251 8.74 20.22 25.88
N ALA A 252 8.91 21.53 25.63
CA ALA A 252 8.28 22.58 26.43
C ALA A 252 6.75 22.54 26.36
N LEU A 253 6.16 22.24 25.20
CA LEU A 253 4.70 22.10 25.03
C LEU A 253 4.17 20.85 25.74
N TYR A 254 4.87 19.71 25.66
CA TYR A 254 4.51 18.50 26.39
C TYR A 254 4.61 18.68 27.91
N GLU A 255 5.64 19.39 28.39
CA GLU A 255 5.77 19.74 29.80
C GLU A 255 4.61 20.63 30.27
N LYS A 256 4.22 21.64 29.48
CA LYS A 256 3.03 22.46 29.75
C LYS A 256 1.74 21.65 29.72
N ALA A 257 1.58 20.78 28.73
CA ALA A 257 0.40 19.91 28.63
C ALA A 257 0.29 18.97 29.85
N SER A 258 1.41 18.42 30.32
CA SER A 258 1.45 17.61 31.53
C SER A 258 1.10 18.42 32.78
N TYR A 259 1.56 19.67 32.85
CA TYR A 259 1.24 20.57 33.94
C TYR A 259 -0.26 20.89 33.96
N GLU A 260 -0.84 21.33 32.84
CA GLU A 260 -2.27 21.61 32.71
C GLU A 260 -3.15 20.38 32.99
N SER A 261 -2.74 19.20 32.52
CA SER A 261 -3.42 17.94 32.81
C SER A 261 -3.41 17.61 34.31
N GLY A 262 -2.39 18.05 35.05
CA GLY A 262 -2.33 17.90 36.51
C GLY A 262 -3.25 18.85 37.28
N TRP A 263 -3.77 19.89 36.62
CA TRP A 263 -4.74 20.86 37.16
C TRP A 263 -6.17 20.59 36.67
N ASP A 264 -6.46 19.38 36.18
CA ASP A 264 -7.74 18.98 35.56
C ASP A 264 -8.12 19.79 34.30
N ASN A 265 -7.18 20.53 33.70
CA ASN A 265 -7.38 21.24 32.42
C ASN A 265 -7.09 20.33 31.22
N TYR A 266 -7.84 19.22 31.11
CA TYR A 266 -7.60 18.18 30.10
C TYR A 266 -7.73 18.68 28.65
N GLU A 267 -8.65 19.62 28.39
CA GLU A 267 -8.85 20.16 27.04
C GLU A 267 -7.67 21.05 26.61
N THR A 268 -7.16 21.88 27.52
CA THR A 268 -5.96 22.71 27.27
C THR A 268 -4.73 21.82 27.09
N ALA A 269 -4.59 20.78 27.89
CA ALA A 269 -3.52 19.79 27.73
C ALA A 269 -3.60 19.06 26.37
N ARG A 270 -4.81 18.76 25.89
CA ARG A 270 -5.02 18.15 24.58
C ARG A 270 -4.61 19.10 23.45
N GLN A 271 -5.01 20.38 23.52
CA GLN A 271 -4.63 21.39 22.53
C GLN A 271 -3.10 21.58 22.47
N LEU A 272 -2.43 21.65 23.62
CA LEU A 272 -0.97 21.78 23.70
C LEU A 272 -0.23 20.55 23.14
N ARG A 273 -0.78 19.33 23.29
CA ARG A 273 -0.23 18.13 22.65
C ARG A 273 -0.41 18.16 21.14
N GLN A 274 -1.58 18.60 20.66
CA GLN A 274 -1.82 18.75 19.22
C GLN A 274 -0.88 19.80 18.60
N GLU A 275 -0.63 20.92 19.29
CA GLU A 275 0.35 21.91 18.85
C GLU A 275 1.77 21.32 18.79
N ALA A 276 2.15 20.51 19.78
CA ALA A 276 3.44 19.83 19.76
C ALA A 276 3.55 18.84 18.59
N GLU A 277 2.52 18.05 18.32
CA GLU A 277 2.48 17.10 17.20
C GLU A 277 2.57 17.82 15.85
N GLN A 278 1.88 18.95 15.67
CA GLN A 278 1.95 19.78 14.46
C GLN A 278 3.37 20.29 14.18
N LEU A 279 4.14 20.61 15.23
CA LEU A 279 5.53 21.03 15.07
C LEU A 279 6.45 19.91 14.53
N SER A 280 6.13 18.63 14.78
CA SER A 280 6.92 17.50 14.23
C SER A 280 6.61 17.17 12.78
N VAL A 281 5.46 17.60 12.25
CA VAL A 281 4.99 17.17 10.92
C VAL A 281 5.99 17.55 9.83
N GLY A 282 6.70 18.68 9.98
CA GLY A 282 7.73 19.12 9.03
C GLY A 282 9.09 18.44 9.14
N ILE A 283 9.32 17.54 10.11
CA ILE A 283 10.64 16.93 10.35
C ILE A 283 10.86 15.73 9.42
N VAL A 284 11.51 15.98 8.28
CA VAL A 284 11.90 14.96 7.31
C VAL A 284 13.00 14.03 7.86
N ASP A 285 12.99 12.76 7.46
CA ASP A 285 14.00 11.76 7.81
C ASP A 285 15.40 12.16 7.31
N GLU A 286 16.45 11.84 8.09
CA GLU A 286 17.84 12.22 7.80
C GLU A 286 18.29 11.81 6.39
N TYR A 287 17.80 10.68 5.87
CA TYR A 287 18.17 10.18 4.56
C TYR A 287 17.66 11.05 3.40
N TRP A 288 16.54 11.74 3.59
CA TRP A 288 15.86 12.53 2.56
C TRP A 288 16.06 14.04 2.72
N ARG A 289 16.71 14.48 3.81
CA ARG A 289 17.04 15.90 4.04
C ARG A 289 17.95 16.43 2.93
N ASN A 290 17.55 17.55 2.34
CA ASN A 290 18.26 18.22 1.23
C ASN A 290 18.54 17.32 0.01
N HIS A 291 17.76 16.25 -0.20
CA HIS A 291 17.94 15.40 -1.37
C HIS A 291 17.59 16.16 -2.65
N PRO A 292 18.46 16.17 -3.69
CA PRO A 292 18.26 17.00 -4.89
C PRO A 292 16.97 16.66 -5.63
N ASP A 293 16.58 15.38 -5.67
CA ASP A 293 15.34 14.95 -6.32
C ASP A 293 14.07 15.45 -5.59
N VAL A 294 14.15 15.59 -4.26
CA VAL A 294 13.04 16.07 -3.43
C VAL A 294 12.91 17.59 -3.59
N ILE A 295 14.04 18.31 -3.51
CA ILE A 295 14.09 19.76 -3.72
C ILE A 295 13.55 20.10 -5.11
N LYS A 296 14.05 19.42 -6.14
CA LYS A 296 13.62 19.64 -7.51
C LYS A 296 12.12 19.34 -7.68
N ALA A 297 11.63 18.25 -7.11
CA ALA A 297 10.22 17.88 -7.22
C ALA A 297 9.27 18.91 -6.57
N VAL A 298 9.66 19.50 -5.44
CA VAL A 298 8.85 20.53 -4.77
C VAL A 298 9.02 21.91 -5.42
N GLU A 299 10.21 22.26 -5.92
CA GLU A 299 10.42 23.50 -6.69
C GLU A 299 9.68 23.49 -8.05
N GLU A 300 9.62 22.33 -8.72
CA GLU A 300 8.89 22.15 -9.97
C GLU A 300 7.39 21.87 -9.77
N PHE A 301 6.92 21.78 -8.51
CA PHE A 301 5.52 21.51 -8.20
C PHE A 301 4.63 22.70 -8.56
N ASN A 302 3.71 22.48 -9.49
CA ASN A 302 2.71 23.48 -9.86
C ASN A 302 1.55 23.44 -8.87
N TYR A 303 1.56 24.39 -7.94
CA TYR A 303 0.47 24.62 -6.99
C TYR A 303 -0.84 24.87 -7.75
N PRO A 304 -1.92 24.14 -7.44
CA PRO A 304 -3.22 24.47 -7.98
C PRO A 304 -3.64 25.86 -7.49
N ALA A 305 -4.30 26.62 -8.36
CA ALA A 305 -5.00 27.82 -7.93
C ALA A 305 -6.20 27.35 -7.10
N PHE A 306 -6.03 27.27 -5.78
CA PHE A 306 -7.17 27.21 -4.88
C PHE A 306 -7.97 28.50 -5.15
N MET A 307 -9.18 28.35 -5.66
CA MET A 307 -10.04 29.51 -5.84
C MET A 307 -10.39 30.00 -4.45
N ASP A 308 -9.86 31.16 -4.07
CA ASP A 308 -10.20 31.84 -2.83
C ASP A 308 -11.74 31.84 -2.70
N GLU A 309 -12.27 31.29 -1.61
CA GLU A 309 -13.71 31.37 -1.30
C GLU A 309 -14.20 32.84 -1.22
N GLU A 310 -13.29 33.82 -1.11
CA GLU A 310 -13.61 35.25 -1.24
C GLU A 310 -14.09 35.66 -2.65
N ALA A 311 -13.77 34.91 -3.71
CA ALA A 311 -14.24 35.22 -5.06
C ALA A 311 -15.72 34.84 -5.31
N ILE A 312 -16.30 33.98 -4.46
CA ILE A 312 -17.72 33.61 -4.52
C ILE A 312 -18.57 34.67 -3.78
N ALA A 313 -18.05 35.29 -2.72
CA ALA A 313 -18.77 36.29 -1.95
C ALA A 313 -18.90 37.65 -2.69
N PHE A 314 -17.96 38.01 -3.57
CA PHE A 314 -18.01 39.31 -4.26
C PHE A 314 -18.92 39.34 -5.49
N ASN A 315 -19.23 38.18 -6.09
CA ASN A 315 -20.10 38.10 -7.28
C ASN A 315 -21.59 37.83 -6.94
N ALA A 316 -21.92 37.60 -5.66
CA ALA A 316 -23.31 37.42 -5.23
C ALA A 316 -24.00 38.75 -4.84
N ASP A 317 -23.24 39.82 -4.60
CA ASP A 317 -23.77 41.14 -4.20
C ASP A 317 -23.95 42.11 -5.39
N GLU A 318 -23.45 41.81 -6.59
CA GLU A 318 -23.68 42.64 -7.80
C GLU A 318 -24.96 42.27 -8.57
N ASP A 319 -25.66 41.18 -8.25
CA ASP A 319 -26.87 40.73 -8.97
C ASP A 319 -28.19 40.94 -8.18
N MET A 320 -28.15 41.75 -7.11
CA MET A 320 -29.34 42.28 -6.41
C MET A 320 -29.56 43.77 -6.73
N GLY A 321 -29.24 44.17 -7.96
CA GLY A 321 -29.58 45.46 -8.56
C GLY A 321 -31.03 45.48 -9.06
N ILE A 322 -31.90 46.07 -8.24
CA ILE A 322 -33.21 46.66 -8.52
C ILE A 322 -33.50 46.93 -10.01
N GLU A 323 -34.54 46.29 -10.55
CA GLU A 323 -35.65 46.97 -11.24
C GLU A 323 -37.00 46.43 -10.76
#